data_AF-A0A821S5G5-F1
#
_entry.id   AF-A0A821S5G5-F1
#
_cell.length_a   1.000
_cell.length_b   1.000
_cell.length_c   1.000
_cell.angle_alpha   90.00
_cell.angle_beta   90.00
_cell.angle_gamma   90.00
#
_symmetry.space_group_name_H-M   'P 1'
#
loop_
_entity.id
_entity.type
_entity.pdbx_description
1 polymer ?
#
loop_
_entity_poly.entity_id
_entity_poly.type
_entity_poly.pdbx_seq_one_letter_code
_entity_poly.pdbx_strand_id
1 'polypeptide(L)'
;PSGSNIAAFKITNHSSDISAQINLHFIQLEPGRSFRLTEFEKLIRLSPHSTFQCYFNVQDKRTLELCLARWWSSLSIIDTSYSIEFHSILITPSFSIHLRSSQSYERFILENRLNNTYEDINGLPIVNWKYLVQTLRPNKDESKIQVLSKRDCLTEQRQIYQLILTYNFTLLKPSEIQVKCPYLHEFLYDNEYEAALWMCFDSNKQYLGAGDVMKNYSVKLEKGDFVIRMQIRHDKYDLLERLLKDNGGTGLALHMEHKVNGLPAPDFYHSLD
;
A
#
# COMPACT_ATOMS: atom_id res chain seq x y z
N PRO A 1 8.22 20.54 11.23
CA PRO A 1 9.22 21.58 10.94
C PRO A 1 9.67 21.48 9.49
N SER A 2 10.23 22.53 8.89
CA SER A 2 10.66 22.36 7.50
C SER A 2 11.83 21.37 7.42
N GLY A 3 11.76 20.40 6.52
CA GLY A 3 12.77 19.36 6.32
C GLY A 3 12.57 18.08 7.13
N SER A 4 11.60 18.01 8.06
CA SER A 4 11.33 16.79 8.83
C SER A 4 10.59 15.74 8.01
N ASN A 5 11.02 14.48 8.09
CA ASN A 5 10.30 13.34 7.51
C ASN A 5 9.88 12.28 8.55
N ILE A 6 10.35 12.41 9.78
CA ILE A 6 10.04 11.51 10.90
C ILE A 6 9.68 12.38 12.11
N ALA A 7 8.73 11.92 12.92
CA ALA A 7 8.45 12.49 14.23
C ALA A 7 8.46 11.39 15.30
N ALA A 8 9.03 11.72 16.46
CA ALA A 8 9.03 10.91 17.66
C ALA A 8 8.00 11.51 18.63
N PHE A 9 6.95 10.75 18.96
CA PHE A 9 5.98 11.13 19.98
C PHE A 9 6.25 10.34 21.26
N LYS A 10 6.28 11.05 22.39
CA LYS A 10 6.49 10.50 23.71
C LYS A 10 5.37 10.96 24.64
N ILE A 11 4.81 10.05 25.41
CA ILE A 11 3.80 10.34 26.43
C ILE A 11 4.11 9.57 27.71
N THR A 12 4.02 10.25 28.85
CA THR A 12 4.31 9.70 30.17
C THR A 12 3.10 9.88 31.06
N ASN A 13 2.74 8.83 31.80
CA ASN A 13 1.74 8.87 32.85
C ASN A 13 2.42 9.17 34.20
N HIS A 14 2.01 10.24 34.87
CA HIS A 14 2.55 10.66 36.18
C HIS A 14 1.74 10.16 37.38
N SER A 15 0.63 9.47 37.12
CA SER A 15 -0.25 8.96 38.17
C SER A 15 0.38 7.77 38.89
N SER A 16 0.17 7.66 40.20
CA SER A 16 0.82 6.64 41.05
C SER A 16 0.25 5.23 40.90
N ASP A 17 -1.07 5.11 40.77
CA ASP A 17 -1.77 3.81 40.84
C ASP A 17 -2.79 3.60 39.72
N ILE A 18 -2.89 4.57 38.81
CA ILE A 18 -3.92 4.59 37.77
C ILE A 18 -3.29 4.32 36.41
N SER A 19 -3.78 3.28 35.74
CA SER A 19 -3.53 3.04 34.31
C SER A 19 -4.68 3.56 33.46
N ALA A 20 -4.39 4.07 32.26
CA ALA A 20 -5.41 4.46 31.30
C ALA A 20 -5.10 3.90 29.90
N GLN A 21 -6.15 3.76 29.10
CA GLN A 21 -6.04 3.52 27.67
C GLN A 21 -6.28 4.81 26.91
N ILE A 22 -5.43 5.08 25.92
CA ILE A 22 -5.50 6.27 25.08
C ILE A 22 -5.41 5.82 23.62
N ASN A 23 -6.32 6.32 22.78
CA ASN A 23 -6.20 6.24 21.34
C ASN A 23 -5.39 7.46 20.85
N LEU A 24 -4.27 7.18 20.19
CA LEU A 24 -3.46 8.16 19.49
C LEU A 24 -3.88 8.15 18.02
N HIS A 25 -4.29 9.29 17.50
CA HIS A 25 -4.61 9.44 16.08
C HIS A 25 -3.96 10.69 15.51
N PHE A 26 -2.95 10.49 14.66
CA PHE A 26 -2.16 11.57 14.06
C PHE A 26 -2.34 11.58 12.55
N ILE A 27 -2.59 12.75 11.96
CA ILE A 27 -2.91 12.87 10.53
C ILE A 27 -2.18 14.07 9.91
N GLN A 28 -1.72 13.90 8.67
CA GLN A 28 -1.40 15.01 7.77
C GLN A 28 -2.17 14.86 6.47
N LEU A 29 -2.86 15.92 6.04
CA LEU A 29 -3.63 15.88 4.79
C LEU A 29 -2.75 16.20 3.57
N GLU A 30 -2.84 15.33 2.56
CA GLU A 30 -2.21 15.51 1.24
C GLU A 30 -3.28 15.82 0.17
N PRO A 31 -3.07 16.81 -0.72
CA PRO A 31 -3.97 17.13 -1.81
C PRO A 31 -4.23 15.92 -2.71
N GLY A 32 -5.50 15.62 -2.97
CA GLY A 32 -5.91 14.54 -3.86
C GLY A 32 -5.58 13.14 -3.35
N ARG A 33 -5.28 12.96 -2.06
CA ARG A 33 -4.93 11.68 -1.45
C ARG A 33 -5.79 11.40 -0.22
N SER A 34 -6.10 10.13 -0.01
CA SER A 34 -6.83 9.68 1.19
C SER A 34 -5.98 9.90 2.44
N PHE A 35 -6.59 10.38 3.53
CA PHE A 35 -5.94 10.56 4.83
C PHE A 35 -5.31 9.25 5.35
N ARG A 36 -5.88 8.09 4.99
CA ARG A 36 -5.37 6.76 5.35
C ARG A 36 -3.92 6.48 4.92
N LEU A 37 -3.39 7.21 3.94
CA LEU A 37 -2.00 7.03 3.50
C LEU A 37 -1.00 7.68 4.46
N THR A 38 -1.45 8.62 5.27
CA THR A 38 -0.64 9.47 6.13
C THR A 38 -1.17 9.52 7.57
N GLU A 39 -2.03 8.56 7.92
CA GLU A 39 -2.55 8.38 9.28
C GLU A 39 -1.60 7.51 10.12
N PHE A 40 -1.50 7.84 11.40
CA PHE A 40 -0.94 6.98 12.41
C PHE A 40 -2.01 6.81 13.50
N GLU A 41 -2.56 5.60 13.61
CA GLU A 41 -3.51 5.25 14.67
C GLU A 41 -2.93 4.17 15.57
N LYS A 42 -2.98 4.38 16.90
CA LYS A 42 -2.56 3.38 17.86
C LYS A 42 -3.29 3.50 19.19
N LEU A 43 -3.93 2.41 19.61
CA LEU A 43 -4.44 2.25 20.97
C LEU A 43 -3.28 1.83 21.89
N ILE A 44 -3.01 2.62 22.92
CA ILE A 44 -1.97 2.35 23.92
C ILE A 44 -2.58 2.18 25.31
N ARG A 45 -1.89 1.43 26.16
CA ARG A 45 -2.15 1.37 27.60
C ARG A 45 -0.96 1.97 28.33
N LEU A 46 -1.22 3.02 29.11
CA LEU A 46 -0.23 3.65 29.98
C LEU A 46 -0.43 3.13 31.41
N SER A 47 0.54 2.37 31.89
CA SER A 47 0.66 1.99 33.30
C SER A 47 1.12 3.18 34.14
N PRO A 48 0.96 3.15 35.47
CA PRO A 48 1.50 4.18 36.36
C PRO A 48 3.00 4.40 36.15
N HIS A 49 3.45 5.66 36.14
CA HIS A 49 4.84 6.06 35.88
C HIS A 49 5.47 5.53 34.60
N SER A 50 4.68 4.98 33.67
CA SER A 50 5.18 4.44 32.42
C SER A 50 5.25 5.51 31.34
N THR A 51 6.22 5.33 30.44
CA THR A 51 6.39 6.16 29.26
C THR A 51 6.21 5.31 28.02
N PHE A 52 5.41 5.80 27.08
CA PHE A 52 5.28 5.25 25.74
C PHE A 52 5.96 6.17 24.74
N GLN A 53 6.68 5.59 23.78
CA GLN A 53 7.30 6.30 22.68
C GLN A 53 7.03 5.58 21.36
N CYS A 54 6.75 6.35 20.32
CA CYS A 54 6.61 5.86 18.95
C CYS A 54 7.20 6.82 17.93
N TYR A 55 7.57 6.27 16.78
CA TYR A 55 8.00 7.01 15.62
C TYR A 55 6.97 6.85 14.51
N PHE A 56 6.72 7.90 13.75
CA PHE A 56 5.86 7.89 12.59
C PHE A 56 6.38 8.84 11.51
N ASN A 57 6.01 8.57 10.27
CA ASN A 57 6.41 9.40 9.15
C ASN A 57 5.64 10.72 9.17
N VAL A 58 6.33 11.81 8.84
CA VAL A 58 5.72 13.12 8.61
C VAL A 58 6.15 13.69 7.28
N GLN A 59 5.37 14.62 6.77
CA GLN A 59 5.56 15.32 5.51
C GLN A 59 6.02 16.75 5.79
N ASP A 60 7.01 17.18 5.02
CA ASP A 60 7.53 18.54 5.06
C ASP A 60 6.43 19.56 4.70
N LYS A 61 6.46 20.74 5.33
CA LYS A 61 5.55 21.88 5.07
C LYS A 61 4.06 21.54 5.13
N ARG A 62 3.66 20.58 5.96
CA ARG A 62 2.25 20.23 6.20
C ARG A 62 1.90 20.32 7.68
N THR A 63 0.67 20.75 7.95
CA THR A 63 0.10 20.73 9.30
C THR A 63 -0.10 19.30 9.76
N LEU A 64 0.40 18.99 10.96
CA LEU A 64 0.18 17.73 11.66
C LEU A 64 -0.91 17.93 12.71
N GLU A 65 -1.98 17.14 12.62
CA GLU A 65 -2.98 17.01 13.67
C GLU A 65 -2.55 15.91 14.64
N LEU A 66 -2.52 16.23 15.94
CA LEU A 66 -2.22 15.28 17.02
C LEU A 66 -3.45 15.11 17.91
N CYS A 67 -4.23 14.06 17.70
CA CYS A 67 -5.39 13.74 18.52
C CYS A 67 -5.04 12.69 19.58
N LEU A 68 -5.26 13.04 20.85
CA LEU A 68 -5.10 12.16 22.00
C LEU A 68 -6.48 11.99 22.64
N ALA A 69 -7.09 10.83 22.43
CA ALA A 69 -8.43 10.54 22.94
C ALA A 69 -8.35 9.48 24.04
N ARG A 70 -8.96 9.76 25.19
CA ARG A 70 -9.16 8.74 26.22
C ARG A 70 -10.06 7.64 25.66
N TRP A 71 -9.64 6.39 25.80
CA TRP A 71 -10.47 5.26 25.39
C TRP A 71 -11.74 5.20 26.24
N TRP A 72 -12.88 4.89 25.61
CA TRP A 72 -14.20 5.03 26.22
C TRP A 72 -14.36 4.27 27.55
N SER A 73 -13.72 3.10 27.70
CA SER A 73 -13.79 2.29 28.91
C SER A 73 -12.77 2.67 29.98
N SER A 74 -11.87 3.61 29.69
CA SER A 74 -10.85 4.09 30.62
C SER A 74 -11.43 5.18 31.51
N LEU A 75 -12.15 4.80 32.56
CA LEU A 75 -12.91 5.73 33.42
C LEU A 75 -12.04 6.65 34.28
N SER A 76 -10.81 6.24 34.57
CA SER A 76 -9.91 7.01 35.43
C SER A 76 -9.29 8.21 34.71
N ILE A 77 -9.10 9.29 35.47
CA ILE A 77 -8.37 10.49 35.03
C ILE A 77 -6.89 10.24 35.35
N ILE A 78 -6.02 10.48 34.39
CA ILE A 78 -4.56 10.40 34.59
C ILE A 78 -3.91 11.74 34.25
N ASP A 79 -2.88 12.08 35.01
CA ASP A 79 -1.99 13.18 34.68
C ASP A 79 -0.93 12.71 33.66
N THR A 80 -0.83 13.41 32.54
CA THR A 80 0.08 13.05 31.44
C THR A 80 0.86 14.24 30.92
N SER A 81 2.16 14.05 30.68
CA SER A 81 2.96 14.95 29.85
C SER A 81 3.28 14.27 28.53
N TYR A 82 3.26 15.03 27.43
CA TYR A 82 3.70 14.55 26.13
C TYR A 82 4.69 15.51 25.48
N SER A 83 5.51 14.97 24.58
CA SER A 83 6.41 15.75 23.73
C SER A 83 6.42 15.17 22.31
N ILE A 84 6.75 16.03 21.35
CA ILE A 84 7.01 15.64 19.98
C ILE A 84 8.35 16.21 19.55
N GLU A 85 9.19 15.35 19.00
CA GLU A 85 10.49 15.70 18.42
C GLU A 85 10.46 15.36 16.93
N PHE A 86 11.03 16.22 16.11
CA PHE A 86 11.04 16.06 14.66
C PHE A 86 12.44 15.75 14.19
N HIS A 87 12.55 14.75 13.32
CA HIS A 87 13.80 14.24 12.78
C HIS A 87 13.82 14.31 11.25
N SER A 88 15.03 14.32 10.68
CA SER A 88 15.24 14.33 9.24
C SER A 88 16.33 13.36 8.80
N ILE A 89 15.90 12.26 8.17
CA ILE A 89 16.77 11.30 7.51
C ILE A 89 16.17 11.05 6.13
N LEU A 90 16.47 11.95 5.19
CA LEU A 90 15.97 11.87 3.82
C LEU A 90 16.99 11.15 2.94
N ILE A 91 16.48 10.33 2.02
CA ILE A 91 17.28 9.64 1.02
C ILE A 91 17.23 10.49 -0.27
N THR A 92 18.38 10.72 -0.90
CA THR A 92 18.45 11.33 -2.25
C THR A 92 19.06 10.32 -3.23
N PRO A 93 18.39 10.01 -4.36
CA PRO A 93 17.11 10.54 -4.81
C PRO A 93 15.90 10.05 -3.98
N SER A 94 14.94 10.94 -3.70
CA SER A 94 13.90 10.74 -2.67
C SER A 94 12.69 9.90 -3.07
N PHE A 95 12.56 9.56 -4.35
CA PHE A 95 11.33 8.96 -4.86
C PHE A 95 11.36 7.43 -4.84
N SER A 96 12.53 6.81 -5.01
CA SER A 96 12.71 5.36 -4.97
C SER A 96 14.19 5.02 -5.20
N ILE A 97 14.67 3.99 -4.50
CA ILE A 97 15.94 3.35 -4.83
C ILE A 97 15.65 2.20 -5.79
N HIS A 98 16.27 2.21 -6.96
CA HIS A 98 16.14 1.16 -7.96
C HIS A 98 17.50 0.51 -8.22
N LEU A 99 17.65 -0.74 -7.83
CA LEU A 99 18.82 -1.54 -8.17
C LEU A 99 18.48 -2.43 -9.38
N ARG A 100 19.11 -2.18 -10.53
CA ARG A 100 18.96 -3.06 -11.71
C ARG A 100 19.96 -4.20 -11.64
N SER A 101 19.61 -5.35 -12.19
CA SER A 101 20.51 -6.52 -12.25
C SER A 101 21.80 -6.28 -13.04
N SER A 102 21.81 -5.30 -13.94
CA SER A 102 22.99 -4.88 -14.69
C SER A 102 23.88 -3.87 -13.95
N GLN A 103 23.46 -3.38 -12.78
CA GLN A 103 24.23 -2.48 -11.94
C GLN A 103 24.87 -3.26 -10.79
N SER A 104 26.15 -3.01 -10.54
CA SER A 104 26.86 -3.59 -9.40
C SER A 104 26.50 -2.89 -8.08
N TYR A 105 26.21 -1.60 -8.12
CA TYR A 105 25.81 -0.81 -6.96
C TYR A 105 24.84 0.31 -7.37
N GLU A 106 24.10 0.83 -6.39
CA GLU A 106 23.27 2.03 -6.52
C GLU A 106 23.66 2.98 -5.38
N ARG A 107 24.02 4.22 -5.70
CA ARG A 107 24.42 5.22 -4.71
C ARG A 107 23.19 6.01 -4.26
N PHE A 108 23.05 6.19 -2.95
CA PHE A 108 22.11 7.14 -2.36
C PHE A 108 22.82 7.99 -1.32
N ILE A 109 22.27 9.17 -1.04
CA ILE A 109 22.79 10.11 -0.04
C ILE A 109 21.77 10.20 1.09
N LEU A 110 22.25 10.21 2.32
CA LEU A 110 21.44 10.53 3.49
C LEU A 110 21.62 12.02 3.81
N GLU A 111 20.51 12.75 3.84
CA GLU A 111 20.48 14.18 4.09
C GLU A 111 19.65 14.49 5.34
N ASN A 112 20.23 15.24 6.27
CA ASN A 112 19.48 15.94 7.29
C ASN A 112 19.12 17.34 6.76
N ARG A 113 17.81 17.61 6.63
CA ARG A 113 17.30 18.90 6.17
C ARG A 113 16.73 19.77 7.27
N LEU A 114 16.87 19.37 8.54
CA LEU A 114 16.56 20.23 9.67
C LEU A 114 17.73 21.19 9.90
N ASN A 115 17.41 22.47 10.00
CA ASN A 115 18.41 23.48 10.28
C ASN A 115 18.95 23.32 11.71
N ASN A 116 20.27 23.37 11.87
CA ASN A 116 20.97 23.42 13.16
C ASN A 116 20.72 22.22 14.09
N THR A 117 20.39 21.04 13.53
CA THR A 117 20.36 19.79 14.29
C THR A 117 21.36 18.80 13.70
N TYR A 118 21.82 17.88 14.55
CA TYR A 118 22.59 16.71 14.14
C TYR A 118 21.73 15.47 14.39
N GLU A 119 21.79 14.52 13.48
CA GLU A 119 21.09 13.25 13.59
C GLU A 119 22.13 12.15 13.72
N ASP A 120 22.10 11.43 14.85
CA ASP A 120 22.99 10.30 15.10
C ASP A 120 22.39 9.04 14.46
N ILE A 121 22.94 8.66 13.31
CA ILE A 121 22.54 7.43 12.62
C ILE A 121 23.34 6.26 13.20
N ASN A 122 22.74 5.57 14.16
CA ASN A 122 23.32 4.37 14.75
C ASN A 122 22.97 3.14 13.89
N GLY A 123 23.96 2.63 13.15
CA GLY A 123 23.87 1.38 12.39
C GLY A 123 23.78 1.58 10.88
N LEU A 124 23.67 0.46 10.16
CA LEU A 124 23.52 0.43 8.71
C LEU A 124 22.03 0.35 8.32
N PRO A 125 21.65 0.87 7.14
CA PRO A 125 20.31 0.65 6.59
C PRO A 125 19.97 -0.84 6.48
N ILE A 126 18.68 -1.17 6.57
CA ILE A 126 18.19 -2.54 6.44
C ILE A 126 17.25 -2.60 5.24
N VAL A 127 17.56 -3.46 4.27
CA VAL A 127 16.68 -3.75 3.13
C VAL A 127 16.16 -5.18 3.23
N ASN A 128 14.86 -5.34 3.05
CA ASN A 128 14.20 -6.64 3.05
C ASN A 128 13.38 -6.80 1.77
N TRP A 129 13.70 -7.82 0.98
CA TRP A 129 12.88 -8.21 -0.16
C TRP A 129 11.62 -8.92 0.34
N LYS A 130 10.46 -8.30 0.15
CA LYS A 130 9.16 -8.85 0.63
C LYS A 130 8.41 -9.61 -0.44
N TYR A 131 8.46 -9.13 -1.69
CA TYR A 131 7.69 -9.66 -2.80
C TYR A 131 8.53 -9.80 -4.06
N LEU A 132 8.34 -10.91 -4.77
CA LEU A 132 8.71 -11.04 -6.18
C LEU A 132 7.48 -10.69 -7.02
N VAL A 133 7.59 -9.67 -7.86
CA VAL A 133 6.47 -9.20 -8.70
C VAL A 133 6.59 -9.80 -10.09
N GLN A 134 5.58 -10.54 -10.52
CA GLN A 134 5.42 -11.04 -11.89
C GLN A 134 4.34 -10.24 -12.62
N THR A 135 4.66 -9.69 -13.78
CA THR A 135 3.66 -9.01 -14.63
C THR A 135 2.92 -10.02 -15.51
N LEU A 136 1.60 -10.09 -15.37
CA LEU A 136 0.72 -10.88 -16.22
C LEU A 136 0.07 -9.99 -17.28
N ARG A 137 0.14 -10.43 -18.53
CA ARG A 137 -0.55 -9.79 -19.66
C ARG A 137 -1.80 -10.58 -20.01
N PRO A 138 -2.88 -9.91 -20.43
CA PRO A 138 -4.12 -10.57 -20.77
C PRO A 138 -3.96 -11.36 -22.08
N ASN A 139 -4.63 -12.52 -22.15
CA ASN A 139 -4.81 -13.27 -23.39
C ASN A 139 -5.79 -12.51 -24.29
N LYS A 140 -5.30 -12.05 -25.44
CA LYS A 140 -6.07 -11.23 -26.38
C LYS A 140 -7.26 -11.96 -26.99
N ASP A 141 -7.11 -13.26 -27.27
CA ASP A 141 -8.14 -14.04 -27.95
C ASP A 141 -9.33 -14.35 -27.02
N GLU A 142 -9.07 -14.38 -25.71
CA GLU A 142 -10.08 -14.64 -24.68
C GLU A 142 -10.68 -13.36 -24.09
N SER A 143 -9.99 -12.23 -24.23
CA SER A 143 -10.39 -10.96 -23.63
C SER A 143 -11.37 -10.23 -24.54
N LYS A 144 -12.51 -9.80 -23.98
CA LYS A 144 -13.61 -9.23 -24.77
C LYS A 144 -14.48 -8.28 -23.98
N ILE A 145 -15.08 -7.34 -24.71
CA ILE A 145 -16.15 -6.48 -24.20
C ILE A 145 -17.48 -7.12 -24.53
N GLN A 146 -18.38 -7.17 -23.56
CA GLN A 146 -19.73 -7.73 -23.70
C GLN A 146 -20.75 -6.80 -23.07
N VAL A 147 -21.95 -6.80 -23.63
CA VAL A 147 -23.10 -6.13 -23.03
C VAL A 147 -23.55 -6.92 -21.81
N LEU A 148 -23.86 -6.24 -20.70
CA LEU A 148 -24.46 -6.89 -19.52
C LEU A 148 -25.97 -7.13 -19.71
N SER A 149 -26.60 -7.69 -18.68
CA SER A 149 -28.01 -8.03 -18.73
C SER A 149 -28.91 -6.80 -18.74
N LYS A 150 -30.21 -6.98 -19.01
CA LYS A 150 -31.21 -5.90 -18.90
C LYS A 150 -31.32 -5.29 -17.49
N ARG A 151 -30.81 -5.98 -16.46
CA ARG A 151 -30.74 -5.43 -15.09
C ARG A 151 -29.65 -4.37 -14.95
N ASP A 152 -28.63 -4.43 -15.79
CA ASP A 152 -27.45 -3.57 -15.76
C ASP A 152 -27.63 -2.41 -16.76
N CYS A 153 -28.70 -1.65 -16.55
CA CYS A 153 -29.04 -0.49 -17.37
C CYS A 153 -29.38 0.67 -16.43
N LEU A 154 -28.65 1.78 -16.58
CA LEU A 154 -28.91 3.01 -15.85
C LEU A 154 -30.19 3.67 -16.41
N THR A 155 -30.64 4.74 -15.74
CA THR A 155 -31.74 5.57 -16.26
C THR A 155 -31.43 6.05 -17.68
N GLU A 156 -32.48 6.36 -18.45
CA GLU A 156 -32.35 6.82 -19.85
C GLU A 156 -31.77 5.78 -20.83
N GLN A 157 -31.94 4.48 -20.51
CA GLN A 157 -31.49 3.37 -21.37
C GLN A 157 -29.96 3.31 -21.59
N ARG A 158 -29.19 3.87 -20.64
CA ARG A 158 -27.73 3.76 -20.63
C ARG A 158 -27.31 2.35 -20.21
N GLN A 159 -27.08 1.50 -21.20
CA GLN A 159 -26.67 0.11 -21.01
C GLN A 159 -25.25 0.03 -20.45
N ILE A 160 -25.03 -0.79 -19.43
CA ILE A 160 -23.70 -1.05 -18.87
C ILE A 160 -23.05 -2.19 -19.66
N TYR A 161 -21.76 -2.04 -19.94
CA TYR A 161 -20.91 -3.04 -20.57
C TYR A 161 -19.90 -3.61 -19.55
N GLN A 162 -19.38 -4.79 -19.84
CA GLN A 162 -18.29 -5.41 -19.11
C GLN A 162 -17.13 -5.72 -20.04
N LEU A 163 -15.91 -5.41 -19.61
CA LEU A 163 -14.68 -5.92 -20.16
C LEU A 163 -14.21 -7.09 -19.30
N ILE A 164 -14.03 -8.26 -19.90
CA ILE A 164 -13.43 -9.43 -19.25
C ILE A 164 -12.03 -9.60 -19.81
N LEU A 165 -11.02 -9.43 -18.96
CA LEU A 165 -9.62 -9.70 -19.24
C LEU A 165 -9.23 -11.04 -18.63
N THR A 166 -8.64 -11.92 -19.43
CA THR A 166 -8.25 -13.28 -18.99
C THR A 166 -6.74 -13.41 -18.95
N TYR A 167 -6.18 -13.90 -17.84
CA TYR A 167 -4.75 -14.04 -17.62
C TYR A 167 -4.43 -15.49 -17.26
N ASN A 168 -3.72 -16.16 -18.16
CA ASN A 168 -3.30 -17.55 -17.96
C ASN A 168 -1.87 -17.57 -17.40
N PHE A 169 -1.61 -18.38 -16.36
CA PHE A 169 -0.28 -18.54 -15.78
C PHE A 169 -0.09 -19.93 -15.15
N THR A 170 1.17 -20.33 -15.03
CA THR A 170 1.57 -21.62 -14.43
C THR A 170 2.43 -21.38 -13.22
N LEU A 171 2.11 -22.02 -12.10
CA LEU A 171 2.95 -22.03 -10.90
C LEU A 171 3.77 -23.31 -10.84
N LEU A 172 5.09 -23.15 -10.75
CA LEU A 172 6.04 -24.26 -10.64
C LEU A 172 6.19 -24.77 -9.20
N LYS A 173 5.89 -23.92 -8.21
CA LYS A 173 5.97 -24.20 -6.78
C LYS A 173 4.74 -23.59 -6.09
N PRO A 174 4.26 -24.19 -4.99
CA PRO A 174 3.20 -23.60 -4.19
C PRO A 174 3.59 -22.21 -3.70
N SER A 175 2.66 -21.26 -3.74
CA SER A 175 2.90 -19.86 -3.40
C SER A 175 1.62 -19.18 -2.90
N GLU A 176 1.79 -18.24 -1.97
CA GLU A 176 0.74 -17.29 -1.63
C GLU A 176 0.91 -16.05 -2.52
N ILE A 177 -0.05 -15.84 -3.41
CA ILE A 177 -0.03 -14.74 -4.37
C ILE A 177 -0.96 -13.61 -3.94
N GLN A 178 -0.59 -12.37 -4.27
CA GLN A 178 -1.49 -11.21 -4.25
C GLN A 178 -1.62 -10.67 -5.66
N VAL A 179 -2.86 -10.43 -6.11
CA VAL A 179 -3.14 -9.91 -7.46
C VAL A 179 -3.51 -8.44 -7.35
N LYS A 180 -2.78 -7.59 -8.07
CA LYS A 180 -2.99 -6.15 -8.13
C LYS A 180 -3.13 -5.68 -9.57
N CYS A 181 -3.98 -4.67 -9.78
CA CYS A 181 -4.06 -3.96 -11.05
C CYS A 181 -3.55 -2.52 -10.84
N PRO A 182 -2.26 -2.24 -11.09
CA PRO A 182 -1.65 -0.95 -10.72
C PRO A 182 -2.38 0.28 -11.27
N TYR A 183 -3.01 0.15 -12.44
CA TYR A 183 -3.74 1.24 -13.08
C TYR A 183 -5.04 1.62 -12.35
N LEU A 184 -5.71 0.65 -11.72
CA LEU A 184 -7.01 0.85 -11.05
C LEU A 184 -6.91 0.79 -9.52
N HIS A 185 -5.76 0.38 -8.99
CA HIS A 185 -5.52 0.18 -7.56
C HIS A 185 -5.68 1.47 -6.76
N GLU A 186 -6.09 1.36 -5.50
CA GLU A 186 -6.30 2.47 -4.52
C GLU A 186 -7.52 3.38 -4.76
N PHE A 187 -8.22 3.26 -5.89
CA PHE A 187 -9.43 4.03 -6.18
C PHE A 187 -10.65 3.12 -6.23
N LEU A 188 -11.49 3.18 -5.19
CA LEU A 188 -12.77 2.48 -5.17
C LEU A 188 -13.90 3.37 -5.70
N TYR A 189 -14.13 4.52 -5.07
CA TYR A 189 -15.22 5.44 -5.43
C TYR A 189 -14.78 6.54 -6.41
N ASP A 190 -13.51 6.93 -6.37
CA ASP A 190 -12.94 7.95 -7.26
C ASP A 190 -12.45 7.34 -8.59
N ASN A 191 -12.74 6.06 -8.82
CA ASN A 191 -12.38 5.38 -10.05
C ASN A 191 -13.29 5.84 -11.19
N GLU A 192 -12.73 6.05 -12.38
CA GLU A 192 -13.52 6.34 -13.58
C GLU A 192 -14.43 5.15 -13.95
N TYR A 193 -14.03 3.93 -13.58
CA TYR A 193 -14.77 2.69 -13.84
C TYR A 193 -15.68 2.32 -12.68
N GLU A 194 -16.87 1.80 -12.99
CA GLU A 194 -17.92 1.48 -12.01
C GLU A 194 -17.56 0.30 -11.09
N ALA A 195 -16.78 -0.64 -11.61
CA ALA A 195 -16.33 -1.80 -10.87
C ALA A 195 -15.09 -2.41 -11.51
N ALA A 196 -14.21 -2.95 -10.68
CA ALA A 196 -13.05 -3.71 -11.09
C ALA A 196 -12.83 -4.86 -10.08
N LEU A 197 -13.17 -6.08 -10.50
CA LEU A 197 -13.09 -7.29 -9.70
C LEU A 197 -12.28 -8.34 -10.42
N TRP A 198 -11.56 -9.17 -9.70
CA TRP A 198 -10.87 -10.32 -10.27
C TRP A 198 -11.25 -11.61 -9.54
N MET A 199 -11.22 -12.72 -10.27
CA MET A 199 -11.42 -14.07 -9.74
C MET A 199 -10.34 -14.99 -10.28
N CYS A 200 -9.87 -15.93 -9.45
CA CYS A 200 -8.87 -16.94 -9.79
C CYS A 200 -9.53 -18.33 -9.88
N PHE A 201 -9.17 -19.08 -10.91
CA PHE A 201 -9.65 -20.43 -11.17
C PHE A 201 -8.51 -21.40 -11.45
N ASP A 202 -8.70 -22.68 -11.12
CA ASP A 202 -7.79 -23.76 -11.53
C ASP A 202 -8.11 -24.28 -12.95
N SER A 203 -7.32 -25.27 -13.41
CA SER A 203 -7.53 -25.96 -14.69
C SER A 203 -8.86 -26.72 -14.78
N ASN A 204 -9.46 -27.11 -13.65
CA ASN A 204 -10.78 -27.74 -13.57
C ASN A 204 -11.92 -26.71 -13.53
N LYS A 205 -11.61 -25.41 -13.68
CA LYS A 205 -12.54 -24.28 -13.57
C LYS A 205 -13.13 -24.12 -12.17
N GLN A 206 -12.51 -24.70 -11.15
CA GLN A 206 -12.86 -24.48 -9.75
C GLN A 206 -12.42 -23.09 -9.31
N TYR A 207 -13.29 -22.43 -8.56
CA TYR A 207 -13.02 -21.12 -7.97
C TYR A 207 -12.07 -21.24 -6.78
N LEU A 208 -11.04 -20.39 -6.74
CA LEU A 208 -10.01 -20.40 -5.68
C LEU A 208 -9.99 -19.12 -4.83
N GLY A 209 -10.41 -18.00 -5.39
CA GLY A 209 -10.39 -16.71 -4.70
C GLY A 209 -10.77 -15.54 -5.60
N ALA A 210 -11.03 -14.40 -4.98
CA ALA A 210 -11.41 -13.16 -5.65
C ALA A 210 -10.89 -11.95 -4.88
N GLY A 211 -10.86 -10.81 -5.56
CA GLY A 211 -10.54 -9.54 -4.97
C GLY A 211 -11.04 -8.36 -5.79
N ASP A 212 -10.84 -7.17 -5.23
CA ASP A 212 -11.11 -5.87 -5.85
C ASP A 212 -9.82 -5.02 -5.90
N VAL A 213 -9.96 -3.75 -6.25
CA VAL A 213 -8.87 -2.78 -6.42
C VAL A 213 -8.39 -2.08 -5.13
N MET A 214 -9.06 -2.29 -4.00
CA MET A 214 -8.86 -1.51 -2.77
C MET A 214 -8.05 -2.24 -1.71
N LYS A 215 -8.23 -3.56 -1.57
CA LYS A 215 -7.54 -4.36 -0.53
C LYS A 215 -6.54 -5.34 -1.14
N ASN A 216 -5.51 -5.66 -0.34
CA ASN A 216 -4.58 -6.73 -0.67
C ASN A 216 -5.22 -8.08 -0.34
N TYR A 217 -5.83 -8.71 -1.34
CA TYR A 217 -6.34 -10.08 -1.22
C TYR A 217 -5.21 -11.07 -1.54
N SER A 218 -5.04 -12.08 -0.69
CA SER A 218 -4.10 -13.18 -0.93
C SER A 218 -4.82 -14.50 -1.23
N VAL A 219 -4.25 -15.27 -2.14
CA VAL A 219 -4.74 -16.60 -2.52
C VAL A 219 -3.57 -17.58 -2.44
N LYS A 220 -3.75 -18.66 -1.69
CA LYS A 220 -2.77 -19.75 -1.60
C LYS A 220 -3.03 -20.72 -2.74
N LEU A 221 -2.01 -20.94 -3.56
CA LEU A 221 -2.09 -21.78 -4.74
C LEU A 221 -1.02 -22.87 -4.67
N GLU A 222 -1.41 -24.08 -5.07
CA GLU A 222 -0.49 -25.20 -5.27
C GLU A 222 0.19 -25.12 -6.64
N LYS A 223 1.12 -26.04 -6.92
CA LYS A 223 1.71 -26.18 -8.26
C LYS A 223 0.62 -26.55 -9.27
N GLY A 224 0.52 -25.81 -10.38
CA GLY A 224 -0.46 -26.08 -11.43
C GLY A 224 -0.67 -24.91 -12.39
N ASP A 225 -1.67 -25.07 -13.27
CA ASP A 225 -2.10 -24.05 -14.23
C ASP A 225 -3.36 -23.34 -13.72
N PHE A 226 -3.37 -22.02 -13.85
CA PHE A 226 -4.41 -21.16 -13.29
C PHE A 226 -4.83 -20.08 -14.29
N VAL A 227 -6.04 -19.57 -14.06
CA VAL A 227 -6.63 -18.49 -14.84
C VAL A 227 -7.16 -17.42 -13.89
N ILE A 228 -6.67 -16.19 -14.04
CA ILE A 228 -7.30 -15.02 -13.43
C ILE A 228 -8.21 -14.35 -14.47
N ARG A 229 -9.44 -14.03 -14.08
CA ARG A 229 -10.36 -13.22 -14.87
C ARG A 229 -10.66 -11.93 -14.15
N MET A 230 -10.36 -10.80 -14.79
CA MET A 230 -10.69 -9.47 -14.29
C MET A 230 -11.87 -8.92 -15.06
N GLN A 231 -12.93 -8.54 -14.35
CA GLN A 231 -14.11 -7.88 -14.88
C GLN A 231 -14.03 -6.39 -14.56
N ILE A 232 -14.16 -5.55 -15.58
CA ILE A 232 -14.24 -4.09 -15.45
C ILE A 232 -15.55 -3.62 -16.08
N ARG A 233 -16.29 -2.75 -15.40
CA ARG A 233 -17.61 -2.28 -15.85
C ARG A 233 -17.62 -0.79 -16.14
N HIS A 234 -18.32 -0.42 -17.21
CA HIS A 234 -18.65 0.97 -17.52
C HIS A 234 -19.78 1.02 -18.55
N ASP A 235 -20.64 2.02 -18.47
CA ASP A 235 -21.63 2.34 -19.50
C ASP A 235 -21.07 2.97 -20.80
N LYS A 236 -19.83 3.48 -20.80
CA LYS A 236 -19.16 4.01 -21.99
C LYS A 236 -18.25 2.95 -22.59
N TYR A 237 -18.64 2.43 -23.75
CA TYR A 237 -17.89 1.41 -24.48
C TYR A 237 -16.45 1.85 -24.77
N ASP A 238 -16.25 3.09 -25.21
CA ASP A 238 -14.94 3.60 -25.63
C ASP A 238 -13.89 3.56 -24.50
N LEU A 239 -14.30 3.73 -23.25
CA LEU A 239 -13.39 3.65 -22.10
C LEU A 239 -12.92 2.22 -21.85
N LEU A 240 -13.82 1.25 -21.97
CA LEU A 240 -13.45 -0.17 -21.92
C LEU A 240 -12.58 -0.57 -23.11
N GLU A 241 -12.86 0.00 -24.29
CA GLU A 241 -12.07 -0.26 -25.49
C GLU A 241 -10.63 0.26 -25.35
N ARG A 242 -10.44 1.42 -24.72
CA ARG A 242 -9.12 1.93 -24.35
C ARG A 242 -8.38 0.94 -23.45
N LEU A 243 -8.99 0.40 -22.40
CA LEU A 243 -8.32 -0.58 -21.54
C LEU A 243 -7.94 -1.88 -22.27
N LEU A 244 -8.73 -2.27 -23.27
CA LEU A 244 -8.44 -3.45 -24.10
C LEU A 244 -7.28 -3.17 -25.09
N LYS A 245 -7.17 -1.95 -25.61
CA LYS A 245 -6.22 -1.57 -26.68
C LYS A 245 -4.96 -0.82 -26.18
N ASP A 246 -5.00 -0.14 -25.05
CA ASP A 246 -3.88 0.66 -24.51
C ASP A 246 -2.72 -0.24 -24.02
N ASN A 247 -1.57 0.39 -23.77
CA ASN A 247 -0.26 -0.22 -23.48
C ASN A 247 0.37 -0.95 -24.68
N GLY A 248 0.37 -0.32 -25.86
CA GLY A 248 1.01 -0.88 -27.05
C GLY A 248 0.25 -2.08 -27.63
N GLY A 249 -1.08 -2.12 -27.48
CA GLY A 249 -1.93 -3.19 -28.01
C GLY A 249 -1.93 -4.46 -27.18
N THR A 250 -1.50 -4.42 -25.91
CA THR A 250 -1.35 -5.63 -25.06
C THR A 250 -2.36 -5.71 -23.91
N GLY A 251 -3.27 -4.75 -23.79
CA GLY A 251 -4.28 -4.69 -22.73
C GLY A 251 -3.71 -4.32 -21.36
N LEU A 252 -4.57 -4.28 -20.35
CA LEU A 252 -4.22 -3.93 -18.97
C LEU A 252 -3.38 -5.03 -18.31
N ALA A 253 -2.23 -4.68 -17.73
CA ALA A 253 -1.39 -5.67 -17.05
C ALA A 253 -1.78 -5.84 -15.57
N LEU A 254 -1.67 -7.06 -15.06
CA LEU A 254 -1.76 -7.36 -13.63
C LEU A 254 -0.38 -7.60 -13.04
N HIS A 255 -0.21 -7.20 -11.79
CA HIS A 255 0.94 -7.55 -10.98
C HIS A 255 0.54 -8.68 -10.04
N MET A 256 1.22 -9.82 -10.17
CA MET A 256 1.12 -10.95 -9.27
C MET A 256 2.33 -10.92 -8.33
N GLU A 257 2.09 -10.60 -7.07
CA GLU A 257 3.12 -10.52 -6.04
C GLU A 257 3.22 -11.85 -5.30
N HIS A 258 4.38 -12.49 -5.39
CA HIS A 258 4.71 -13.68 -4.62
C HIS A 258 5.43 -13.27 -3.35
N LYS A 259 4.91 -13.69 -2.20
CA LYS A 259 5.62 -13.48 -0.93
C LYS A 259 6.93 -14.28 -0.92
N VAL A 260 8.04 -13.61 -0.65
CA VAL A 260 9.37 -14.22 -0.56
C VAL A 260 9.92 -14.04 0.86
N ASN A 261 10.63 -15.04 1.36
CA ASN A 261 11.26 -15.03 2.67
C ASN A 261 12.74 -15.39 2.52
N GLY A 262 13.62 -14.71 3.27
CA GLY A 262 15.02 -15.09 3.40
C GLY A 262 15.88 -14.89 2.15
N LEU A 263 15.50 -13.98 1.24
CA LEU A 263 16.39 -13.58 0.15
C LEU A 263 17.56 -12.74 0.71
N PRO A 264 18.77 -12.89 0.16
CA PRO A 264 19.92 -12.09 0.58
C PRO A 264 19.65 -10.60 0.34
N ALA A 265 19.82 -9.80 1.38
CA ALA A 265 19.78 -8.35 1.30
C ALA A 265 21.11 -7.83 0.71
N PRO A 266 21.10 -6.69 -0.01
CA PRO A 266 22.34 -6.05 -0.42
C PRO A 266 23.09 -5.51 0.80
N ASP A 267 24.42 -5.57 0.75
CA ASP A 267 25.28 -4.96 1.74
C ASP A 267 25.35 -3.42 1.54
N PHE A 268 25.63 -2.71 2.62
CA PHE A 268 25.77 -1.25 2.63
C PHE A 268 27.20 -0.85 2.93
N TYR A 269 27.74 0.08 2.13
CA TYR A 269 29.09 0.60 2.26
C TYR A 269 29.08 2.12 2.32
N HIS A 270 29.90 2.70 3.20
CA HIS A 270 30.05 4.16 3.32
C HIS A 270 30.93 4.76 2.20
N SER A 271 31.92 4.00 1.72
CA SER A 271 32.73 4.32 0.55
C SER A 271 32.89 3.08 -0.33
N LEU A 272 33.32 3.28 -1.58
CA LEU A 272 33.53 2.21 -2.57
C LEU A 272 34.98 1.69 -2.58
N ASP A 273 35.75 1.97 -1.53
CA ASP A 273 37.18 1.61 -1.42
C ASP A 273 37.38 0.13 -1.02
#